data_AF-A0A9N9E5L9-F1
#
_entry.id   AF-A0A9N9E5L9-F1
#
_cell.length_a   1.000
_cell.length_b   1.000
_cell.length_c   1.000
_cell.angle_alpha   90.00
_cell.angle_beta   90.00
_cell.angle_gamma   90.00
#
_symmetry.space_group_name_H-M   'P 1'
#
loop_
_entity.id
_entity.type
_entity.pdbx_description
1 polymer ?
#
loop_
_entity_poly.entity_id
_entity_poly.type
_entity_poly.pdbx_seq_one_letter_code
_entity_poly.pdbx_strand_id
1 'polypeptide(L)'
;TGKRDPSKDKLWVKTWELTNDDVTYNALETTLYHQAQSISTAIADTVYQQLISHPDHTPFIAYIGGKVRLVERNHVWLAPDAIHYQAGIDNIPCLDMEFAIKIDNDFTNVITELNYIINRINDYQQQGKFPVNLSAEFRILKSSKALLSNAYDDDPDAYYLFIEILSITGTPDYNEFANELGTRWMKLYNARPHWAKSWENVSNIKSYLHEQLQSKIQRFEAVRKKYDPTN
;
A
#
# COMPACT_ATOMS: atom_id res chain seq x y z
N THR A 1 -3.85 24.73 11.12
CA THR A 1 -4.16 23.39 10.57
C THR A 1 -5.66 23.26 10.48
N GLY A 2 -6.22 23.07 9.29
CA GLY A 2 -7.68 22.89 9.13
C GLY A 2 -8.11 21.60 9.82
N LYS A 3 -9.23 21.63 10.56
CA LYS A 3 -9.82 20.40 11.09
C LYS A 3 -10.20 19.51 9.90
N ARG A 4 -9.71 18.26 9.90
CA ARG A 4 -10.13 17.23 8.94
C ARG A 4 -11.64 17.03 9.10
N ASP A 5 -12.36 17.00 8.01
CA ASP A 5 -13.82 16.80 7.98
C ASP A 5 -14.09 15.54 7.15
N PRO A 6 -14.26 14.37 7.80
CA PRO A 6 -14.52 13.11 7.13
C PRO A 6 -15.73 13.11 6.18
N SER A 7 -16.61 14.11 6.25
CA SER A 7 -17.75 14.26 5.34
C SER A 7 -17.42 15.00 4.03
N LYS A 8 -16.28 15.67 3.97
CA LYS A 8 -15.80 16.47 2.83
C LYS A 8 -14.46 15.99 2.30
N ASP A 9 -13.69 15.30 3.13
CA ASP A 9 -12.38 14.80 2.79
C ASP A 9 -12.48 13.66 1.77
N LYS A 10 -11.67 13.74 0.72
CA LYS A 10 -11.53 12.70 -0.32
C LYS A 10 -10.44 11.69 0.01
N LEU A 11 -9.78 11.86 1.15
CA LEU A 11 -8.67 11.05 1.60
C LEU A 11 -8.81 10.79 3.10
N TRP A 12 -8.65 9.54 3.48
CA TRP A 12 -8.52 9.14 4.88
C TRP A 12 -7.04 9.14 5.25
N VAL A 13 -6.70 9.81 6.34
CA VAL A 13 -5.31 9.92 6.79
C VAL A 13 -5.18 9.34 8.18
N LYS A 14 -4.33 8.32 8.28
CA LYS A 14 -3.88 7.75 9.54
C LYS A 14 -2.51 8.32 9.89
N THR A 15 -2.36 8.83 11.11
CA THR A 15 -1.09 9.34 11.63
C THR A 15 -0.71 8.55 12.87
N TRP A 16 0.59 8.32 13.04
CA TRP A 16 1.15 7.63 14.19
C TRP A 16 2.06 8.59 14.94
N GLU A 17 1.80 8.74 16.23
CA GLU A 17 2.63 9.52 17.14
C GLU A 17 3.07 8.60 18.27
N LEU A 18 4.38 8.55 18.53
CA LEU A 18 4.89 7.83 19.68
C LEU A 18 4.47 8.58 20.95
N THR A 19 3.85 7.88 21.89
CA THR A 19 3.42 8.45 23.17
C THR A 19 3.82 7.55 24.33
N ASN A 20 3.87 8.13 25.53
CA ASN A 20 4.03 7.41 26.79
C ASN A 20 2.69 7.26 27.54
N ASP A 21 1.59 7.67 26.93
CA ASP A 21 0.25 7.52 27.50
C ASP A 21 -0.14 6.04 27.63
N ASP A 22 -1.05 5.77 28.56
CA ASP A 22 -1.61 4.42 28.72
C ASP A 22 -2.42 3.99 27.50
N VAL A 23 -2.41 2.69 27.21
CA VAL A 23 -3.21 2.10 26.13
C VAL A 23 -4.70 2.36 26.37
N THR A 24 -5.43 2.68 25.29
CA THR A 24 -6.85 3.03 25.37
C THR A 24 -7.73 1.85 25.81
N TYR A 25 -7.38 0.64 25.38
CA TYR A 25 -8.12 -0.57 25.71
C TYR A 25 -7.34 -1.47 26.65
N ASN A 26 -8.05 -2.04 27.62
CA ASN A 26 -7.50 -3.14 28.42
C ASN A 26 -7.45 -4.45 27.61
N ALA A 27 -6.78 -5.47 28.16
CA ALA A 27 -6.56 -6.74 27.46
C ALA A 27 -7.86 -7.45 27.00
N LEU A 28 -8.93 -7.39 27.79
CA LEU A 28 -10.22 -8.00 27.43
C LEU A 28 -10.89 -7.22 26.30
N GLU A 29 -10.90 -5.89 26.38
CA GLU A 29 -11.43 -5.01 25.33
C GLU A 29 -10.68 -5.19 24.01
N THR A 30 -9.35 -5.25 24.05
CA THR A 30 -8.51 -5.53 22.87
C THR A 30 -8.86 -6.89 22.26
N THR A 31 -9.02 -7.93 23.09
CA THR A 31 -9.39 -9.27 22.61
C THR A 31 -10.77 -9.27 21.93
N LEU A 32 -11.77 -8.65 22.56
CA LEU A 32 -13.12 -8.54 21.99
C LEU A 32 -13.11 -7.72 20.70
N TYR A 33 -12.32 -6.65 20.65
CA TYR A 33 -12.14 -5.81 19.47
C TYR A 33 -11.53 -6.60 18.30
N HIS A 34 -10.47 -7.37 18.54
CA HIS A 34 -9.84 -8.23 17.53
C HIS A 34 -10.78 -9.34 17.05
N GLN A 35 -11.56 -9.94 17.94
CA GLN A 35 -12.55 -10.95 17.55
C GLN A 35 -13.64 -10.35 16.66
N ALA A 36 -14.15 -9.17 17.01
CA ALA A 36 -15.14 -8.46 16.20
C ALA A 36 -14.58 -8.09 14.81
N GLN A 37 -13.34 -7.60 14.73
CA GLN A 37 -12.66 -7.36 13.46
C GLN A 37 -12.52 -8.64 12.63
N SER A 38 -12.08 -9.74 13.24
CA SER A 38 -11.87 -11.01 12.53
C SER A 38 -13.17 -11.58 11.96
N ILE A 39 -14.30 -11.43 12.68
CA ILE A 39 -15.63 -11.79 12.17
C ILE A 39 -16.02 -10.87 11.01
N SER A 40 -15.78 -9.56 11.16
CA SER A 40 -16.08 -8.59 10.11
C SER A 40 -15.29 -8.86 8.83
N THR A 41 -14.02 -9.24 8.90
CA THR A 41 -13.21 -9.55 7.72
C THR A 41 -13.65 -10.84 7.06
N ALA A 42 -14.06 -11.85 7.82
CA ALA A 42 -14.62 -13.08 7.25
C ALA A 42 -15.95 -12.82 6.49
N ILE A 43 -16.81 -11.95 7.00
CA ILE A 43 -18.03 -11.52 6.29
C ILE A 43 -17.65 -10.72 5.04
N ALA A 44 -16.68 -9.81 5.15
CA ALA A 44 -16.21 -9.01 4.02
C ALA A 44 -15.64 -9.88 2.90
N ASP A 45 -14.87 -10.93 3.22
CA ASP A 45 -14.38 -11.89 2.21
C ASP A 45 -15.53 -12.47 1.37
N THR A 46 -16.65 -12.85 2.01
CA THR A 46 -17.83 -13.36 1.28
C THR A 46 -18.37 -12.34 0.26
N VAL A 47 -18.36 -11.05 0.60
CA VAL A 47 -18.75 -9.97 -0.32
C VAL A 47 -17.71 -9.81 -1.44
N TYR A 48 -16.43 -9.88 -1.11
CA TYR A 48 -15.33 -9.76 -2.06
C TYR A 48 -15.28 -10.90 -3.07
N GLN A 49 -15.59 -12.14 -2.68
CA GLN A 49 -15.71 -13.26 -3.61
C GLN A 49 -16.79 -13.01 -4.68
N GLN A 50 -17.84 -12.24 -4.36
CA GLN A 50 -18.84 -11.83 -5.35
C GLN A 50 -18.27 -10.84 -6.38
N LEU A 51 -17.34 -9.96 -5.98
CA LEU A 51 -16.68 -9.02 -6.90
C LEU A 51 -15.74 -9.71 -7.89
N ILE A 52 -15.26 -10.92 -7.58
CA ILE A 52 -14.50 -11.71 -8.56
C ILE A 52 -15.44 -12.22 -9.67
N SER A 53 -16.63 -12.70 -9.29
CA SER A 53 -17.61 -13.27 -10.23
C SER A 53 -18.42 -12.20 -10.98
N HIS A 54 -18.63 -11.03 -10.34
CA HIS A 54 -19.37 -9.89 -10.89
C HIS A 54 -18.56 -8.59 -10.64
N PRO A 55 -17.46 -8.38 -11.38
CA PRO A 55 -16.58 -7.23 -11.17
C PRO A 55 -17.27 -5.87 -11.35
N ASP A 56 -18.33 -5.83 -12.14
CA ASP A 56 -19.17 -4.65 -12.40
C ASP A 56 -19.92 -4.14 -11.16
N HIS A 57 -20.03 -4.95 -10.10
CA HIS A 57 -20.56 -4.51 -8.82
C HIS A 57 -19.55 -3.67 -8.00
N THR A 58 -18.28 -3.62 -8.41
CA THR A 58 -17.21 -2.92 -7.66
C THR A 58 -17.57 -1.47 -7.32
N PRO A 59 -18.06 -0.61 -8.24
CA PRO A 59 -18.38 0.78 -7.91
C PRO A 59 -19.49 0.90 -6.86
N PHE A 60 -20.50 0.01 -6.91
CA PHE A 60 -21.59 0.01 -5.95
C PHE A 60 -21.11 -0.43 -4.57
N ILE A 61 -20.36 -1.53 -4.48
CA ILE A 61 -19.82 -2.03 -3.21
C ILE A 61 -18.84 -1.03 -2.61
N ALA A 62 -17.94 -0.44 -3.41
CA ALA A 62 -17.03 0.62 -2.96
C ALA A 62 -17.79 1.86 -2.49
N TYR A 63 -18.86 2.26 -3.17
CA TYR A 63 -19.73 3.35 -2.74
C TYR A 63 -20.36 3.08 -1.37
N ILE A 64 -20.92 1.88 -1.17
CA ILE A 64 -21.51 1.50 0.13
C ILE A 64 -20.44 1.43 1.21
N GLY A 65 -19.27 0.84 0.93
CA GLY A 65 -18.13 0.81 1.84
C GLY A 65 -17.68 2.20 2.26
N GLY A 66 -17.58 3.15 1.32
CA GLY A 66 -17.27 4.55 1.60
C GLY A 66 -18.35 5.29 2.40
N LYS A 67 -19.59 4.79 2.43
CA LYS A 67 -20.67 5.32 3.30
C LYS A 67 -20.64 4.74 4.70
N VAL A 68 -20.09 3.54 4.89
CA VAL A 68 -19.78 2.99 6.21
C VAL A 68 -18.61 3.80 6.76
N ARG A 69 -18.94 4.94 7.38
CA ARG A 69 -17.94 5.89 7.86
C ARG A 69 -17.00 5.19 8.83
N LEU A 70 -15.70 5.21 8.51
CA LEU A 70 -14.68 5.01 9.52
C LEU A 70 -14.83 6.15 10.52
N VAL A 71 -15.18 5.80 11.75
CA VAL A 71 -15.27 6.76 12.85
C VAL A 71 -13.86 7.30 13.09
N GLU A 72 -13.71 8.62 13.17
CA GLU A 72 -12.46 9.23 13.61
C GLU A 72 -12.11 8.65 14.99
N ARG A 73 -10.93 8.05 15.10
CA ARG A 73 -10.46 7.40 16.32
C ARG A 73 -9.11 7.97 16.67
N ASN A 74 -8.98 8.39 17.93
CA ASN A 74 -7.72 8.76 18.52
C ASN A 74 -7.47 7.81 19.70
N HIS A 75 -6.77 6.71 19.42
CA HIS A 75 -6.51 5.64 20.38
C HIS A 75 -5.00 5.45 20.54
N VAL A 76 -4.60 5.12 21.76
CA VAL A 76 -3.26 4.68 22.12
C VAL A 76 -3.24 3.16 22.11
N TRP A 77 -2.28 2.59 21.38
CA TRP A 77 -2.10 1.15 21.21
C TRP A 77 -0.67 0.75 21.54
N LEU A 78 -0.45 -0.51 21.90
CA LEU A 78 0.89 -1.08 21.83
C LEU A 78 1.37 -1.06 20.37
N ALA A 79 2.68 -0.87 20.15
CA ALA A 79 3.24 -0.75 18.81
C ALA A 79 2.84 -1.91 17.85
N PRO A 80 2.81 -3.20 18.28
CA PRO A 80 2.34 -4.28 17.42
C PRO A 80 0.88 -4.11 16.97
N ASP A 81 -0.01 -3.73 17.87
CA ASP A 81 -1.44 -3.54 17.58
C ASP A 81 -1.70 -2.26 16.77
N ALA A 82 -0.87 -1.23 16.96
CA ALA A 82 -0.86 -0.05 16.12
C ALA A 82 -0.51 -0.44 14.67
N ILE A 83 0.61 -1.13 14.47
CA ILE A 83 1.09 -1.45 13.12
C ILE A 83 0.16 -2.47 12.43
N HIS A 84 -0.28 -3.50 13.14
CA HIS A 84 -1.20 -4.54 12.65
C HIS A 84 -2.66 -4.26 13.06
N TYR A 85 -3.14 -3.05 12.74
CA TYR A 85 -4.40 -2.50 13.24
C TYR A 85 -5.70 -3.21 12.85
N GLN A 86 -5.65 -4.21 11.99
CA GLN A 86 -6.82 -4.96 11.52
C GLN A 86 -6.60 -6.46 11.73
N ALA A 87 -7.21 -6.98 12.81
CA ALA A 87 -7.22 -8.41 13.05
C ALA A 87 -8.01 -9.16 11.97
N GLY A 88 -7.53 -10.34 11.60
CA GLY A 88 -8.15 -11.19 10.59
C GLY A 88 -8.06 -10.63 9.16
N ILE A 89 -7.16 -9.68 8.89
CA ILE A 89 -6.93 -9.19 7.52
C ILE A 89 -6.55 -10.33 6.57
N ASP A 90 -5.87 -11.36 7.07
CA ASP A 90 -5.49 -12.57 6.33
C ASP A 90 -6.69 -13.39 5.81
N ASN A 91 -7.90 -13.13 6.31
CA ASN A 91 -9.13 -13.72 5.77
C ASN A 91 -9.45 -13.21 4.36
N ILE A 92 -8.81 -12.14 3.90
CA ILE A 92 -9.05 -11.52 2.59
C ILE A 92 -7.74 -11.55 1.79
N PRO A 93 -7.43 -12.66 1.10
CA PRO A 93 -6.26 -12.73 0.24
C PRO A 93 -6.32 -11.64 -0.84
N CYS A 94 -5.28 -10.82 -0.89
CA CYS A 94 -5.17 -9.73 -1.85
C CYS A 94 -3.87 -9.81 -2.66
N LEU A 95 -3.97 -9.30 -3.88
CA LEU A 95 -2.85 -8.88 -4.70
C LEU A 95 -2.53 -7.44 -4.32
N ASP A 96 -1.25 -7.14 -4.24
CA ASP A 96 -0.76 -5.85 -3.80
C ASP A 96 0.54 -5.53 -4.54
N MET A 97 0.53 -4.47 -5.33
CA MET A 97 1.72 -3.94 -6.01
C MET A 97 2.00 -2.58 -5.42
N GLU A 98 3.22 -2.40 -4.93
CA GLU A 98 3.69 -1.16 -4.32
C GLU A 98 5.04 -0.74 -4.87
N PHE A 99 5.21 0.56 -5.12
CA PHE A 99 6.48 1.16 -5.49
C PHE A 99 6.81 2.36 -4.60
N ALA A 100 8.10 2.59 -4.39
CA ALA A 100 8.65 3.76 -3.72
C ALA A 100 9.18 4.77 -4.75
N ILE A 101 8.64 5.99 -4.69
CA ILE A 101 8.96 7.16 -5.52
C ILE A 101 9.59 8.22 -4.61
N LYS A 102 10.74 8.79 -5.00
CA LYS A 102 11.30 9.95 -4.26
C LYS A 102 10.36 11.14 -4.44
N ILE A 103 9.96 11.78 -3.35
CA ILE A 103 9.03 12.91 -3.36
C ILE A 103 9.77 14.18 -3.81
N ASP A 104 9.14 14.95 -4.69
CA ASP A 104 9.61 16.28 -5.06
C ASP A 104 9.49 17.24 -3.88
N ASN A 105 10.35 18.25 -3.77
CA ASN A 105 10.34 19.19 -2.65
C ASN A 105 8.98 19.88 -2.42
N ASP A 106 8.18 20.00 -3.48
CA ASP A 106 6.84 20.62 -3.47
C ASP A 106 5.69 19.60 -3.47
N PHE A 107 5.99 18.30 -3.38
CA PHE A 107 5.05 17.18 -3.42
C PHE A 107 4.25 17.07 -4.73
N THR A 108 4.68 17.72 -5.82
CA THR A 108 3.93 17.72 -7.09
C THR A 108 3.76 16.33 -7.68
N ASN A 109 4.79 15.49 -7.64
CA ASN A 109 4.69 14.11 -8.12
C ASN A 109 3.71 13.26 -7.31
N VAL A 110 3.54 13.51 -6.00
CA VAL A 110 2.54 12.82 -5.18
C VAL A 110 1.13 13.12 -5.69
N ILE A 111 0.81 14.41 -5.87
CA ILE A 111 -0.51 14.83 -6.36
C ILE A 111 -0.77 14.33 -7.79
N THR A 112 0.27 14.35 -8.63
CA THR A 112 0.19 13.86 -10.00
C THR A 112 -0.17 12.38 -10.05
N GLU A 113 0.53 11.54 -9.28
CA GLU A 113 0.32 10.10 -9.35
C GLU A 113 -0.97 9.65 -8.65
N LEU A 114 -1.39 10.29 -7.57
CA LEU A 114 -2.71 10.02 -6.98
C LEU A 114 -3.85 10.34 -7.96
N ASN A 115 -3.78 11.49 -8.64
CA ASN A 115 -4.77 11.82 -9.67
C ASN A 115 -4.68 10.89 -10.88
N TYR A 116 -3.47 10.46 -11.26
CA TYR A 116 -3.28 9.52 -12.35
C TYR A 116 -3.96 8.18 -12.05
N ILE A 117 -3.75 7.59 -10.88
CA ILE A 117 -4.41 6.34 -10.47
C ILE A 117 -5.92 6.49 -10.51
N ILE A 118 -6.47 7.55 -9.92
CA ILE A 118 -7.92 7.79 -9.89
C ILE A 118 -8.48 7.88 -11.33
N ASN A 119 -7.82 8.65 -12.20
CA ASN A 119 -8.24 8.79 -13.59
C ASN A 119 -8.16 7.45 -14.33
N ARG A 120 -7.09 6.67 -14.12
CA ARG A 120 -6.94 5.37 -14.77
C ARG A 120 -7.95 4.33 -14.29
N ILE A 121 -8.31 4.32 -13.01
CA ILE A 121 -9.42 3.50 -12.50
C ILE A 121 -10.72 3.87 -13.21
N ASN A 122 -11.01 5.17 -13.36
CA ASN A 122 -12.20 5.64 -14.06
C ASN A 122 -12.18 5.26 -15.56
N ASP A 123 -11.02 5.33 -16.21
CA ASP A 123 -10.88 4.95 -17.62
C ASP A 123 -11.14 3.46 -17.84
N TYR A 124 -10.65 2.58 -16.94
CA TYR A 124 -10.95 1.14 -16.99
C TYR A 124 -12.44 0.88 -16.74
N GLN A 125 -13.04 1.58 -15.77
CA GLN A 125 -14.48 1.47 -15.52
C GLN A 125 -15.33 1.83 -16.74
N GLN A 126 -14.96 2.89 -17.49
CA GLN A 126 -15.65 3.26 -18.74
C GLN A 126 -15.56 2.17 -19.83
N GLN A 127 -14.56 1.31 -19.75
CA GLN A 127 -14.37 0.15 -20.63
C GLN A 127 -15.05 -1.12 -20.09
N GLY A 128 -15.77 -1.03 -18.96
CA GLY A 128 -16.37 -2.20 -18.30
C GLY A 128 -15.35 -3.10 -17.59
N LYS A 129 -14.15 -2.59 -17.31
CA LYS A 129 -13.10 -3.31 -16.56
C LYS A 129 -12.98 -2.76 -15.14
N PHE A 130 -12.70 -3.65 -14.18
CA PHE A 130 -12.64 -3.31 -12.75
C PHE A 130 -11.39 -3.90 -12.08
N PRO A 131 -10.18 -3.44 -12.48
CA PRO A 131 -8.93 -4.04 -12.04
C PRO A 131 -8.57 -3.73 -10.58
N VAL A 132 -9.26 -2.77 -9.95
CA VAL A 132 -9.06 -2.35 -8.56
C VAL A 132 -10.38 -2.47 -7.82
N ASN A 133 -10.49 -3.45 -6.92
CA ASN A 133 -11.72 -3.72 -6.16
C ASN A 133 -11.55 -3.77 -4.63
N LEU A 134 -10.39 -3.33 -4.12
CA LEU A 134 -10.13 -3.17 -2.69
C LEU A 134 -9.78 -1.72 -2.33
N SER A 135 -8.52 -1.31 -2.50
CA SER A 135 -8.03 0.03 -2.16
C SER A 135 -6.84 0.43 -3.03
N ALA A 136 -6.64 1.74 -3.18
CA ALA A 136 -5.35 2.31 -3.53
C ALA A 136 -4.85 3.04 -2.29
N GLU A 137 -3.64 2.75 -1.85
CA GLU A 137 -3.09 3.27 -0.61
C GLU A 137 -1.77 3.97 -0.88
N PHE A 138 -1.40 4.87 0.03
CA PHE A 138 -0.07 5.43 0.00
C PHE A 138 0.44 5.77 1.40
N ARG A 139 1.76 5.73 1.53
CA ARG A 139 2.50 6.05 2.75
C ARG A 139 3.64 6.99 2.40
N ILE A 140 3.91 7.96 3.26
CA ILE A 140 5.04 8.88 3.11
C ILE A 140 6.03 8.59 4.24
N LEU A 141 7.25 8.21 3.87
CA LEU A 141 8.30 7.82 4.81
C LEU A 141 9.60 8.59 4.51
N LYS A 142 10.47 8.72 5.50
CA LYS A 142 11.84 9.20 5.28
C LYS A 142 12.67 8.15 4.54
N SER A 143 13.74 8.62 3.89
CA SER A 143 14.74 7.77 3.25
C SER A 143 15.47 6.86 4.26
N SER A 144 16.18 5.87 3.73
CA SER A 144 17.03 4.95 4.48
C SER A 144 18.40 4.84 3.82
N LYS A 145 19.43 4.47 4.59
CA LYS A 145 20.76 4.12 4.04
C LYS A 145 21.01 2.61 3.94
N ALA A 146 20.00 1.79 4.24
CA ALA A 146 20.10 0.35 4.03
C ALA A 146 20.23 0.04 2.53
N LEU A 147 21.30 -0.67 2.14
CA LEU A 147 21.74 -0.82 0.74
C LEU A 147 20.63 -1.27 -0.22
N LEU A 148 19.77 -2.19 0.23
CA LEU A 148 18.69 -2.74 -0.57
C LEU A 148 17.33 -2.08 -0.27
N SER A 149 17.27 -1.01 0.53
CA SER A 149 16.01 -0.29 0.75
C SER A 149 15.46 0.25 -0.57
N ASN A 150 14.16 0.06 -0.79
CA ASN A 150 13.41 0.68 -1.88
C ASN A 150 13.27 2.21 -1.71
N ALA A 151 13.50 2.72 -0.50
CA ALA A 151 13.67 4.15 -0.19
C ALA A 151 15.13 4.51 0.17
N TYR A 152 16.12 3.82 -0.41
CA TYR A 152 17.52 4.24 -0.30
C TYR A 152 17.74 5.64 -0.86
N ASP A 153 18.34 6.54 -0.06
CA ASP A 153 18.87 7.82 -0.49
C ASP A 153 20.10 8.20 0.36
N ASP A 154 21.00 9.01 -0.20
CA ASP A 154 22.14 9.54 0.55
C ASP A 154 21.72 10.76 1.41
N ASP A 155 20.65 11.45 1.01
CA ASP A 155 19.99 12.51 1.75
C ASP A 155 19.02 11.92 2.81
N PRO A 156 19.33 12.04 4.12
CA PRO A 156 18.49 11.52 5.20
C PRO A 156 17.17 12.30 5.40
N ASP A 157 17.01 13.46 4.77
CA ASP A 157 15.81 14.28 4.85
C ASP A 157 14.90 14.14 3.62
N ALA A 158 15.33 13.36 2.62
CA ALA A 158 14.47 12.98 1.50
C ALA A 158 13.26 12.17 1.97
N TYR A 159 12.09 12.49 1.42
CA TYR A 159 10.87 11.72 1.60
C TYR A 159 10.60 10.82 0.39
N TYR A 160 9.96 9.69 0.66
CA TYR A 160 9.52 8.73 -0.35
C TYR A 160 8.03 8.46 -0.20
N LEU A 161 7.36 8.48 -1.34
CA LEU A 161 5.99 8.04 -1.51
C LEU A 161 6.02 6.56 -1.83
N PHE A 162 5.47 5.77 -0.92
CA PHE A 162 5.15 4.37 -1.14
C PHE A 162 3.71 4.35 -1.61
N ILE A 163 3.47 3.97 -2.86
CA ILE A 163 2.13 4.00 -3.48
C ILE A 163 1.78 2.60 -3.96
N GLU A 164 0.59 2.13 -3.57
CA GLU A 164 0.16 0.76 -3.77
C GLU A 164 -1.27 0.64 -4.29
N ILE A 165 -1.51 -0.43 -5.04
CA ILE A 165 -2.84 -0.81 -5.52
C ILE A 165 -3.17 -2.23 -5.07
N LEU A 166 -4.29 -2.37 -4.40
CA LEU A 166 -4.75 -3.62 -3.83
C LEU A 166 -6.00 -4.12 -4.55
N SER A 167 -6.09 -5.42 -4.73
CA SER A 167 -7.29 -6.10 -5.21
C SER A 167 -7.38 -7.49 -4.65
N ILE A 168 -8.58 -8.04 -4.61
CA ILE A 168 -8.79 -9.41 -4.18
C ILE A 168 -8.06 -10.37 -5.13
N THR A 169 -7.47 -11.44 -4.61
CA THR A 169 -6.86 -12.47 -5.46
C THR A 169 -7.90 -13.04 -6.43
N GLY A 170 -7.58 -13.03 -7.72
CA GLY A 170 -8.49 -13.48 -8.78
C GLY A 170 -9.20 -12.36 -9.53
N THR A 171 -9.06 -11.09 -9.11
CA THR A 171 -9.61 -9.93 -9.83
C THR A 171 -9.13 -9.87 -11.28
N PRO A 172 -10.04 -9.84 -12.27
CA PRO A 172 -9.69 -9.69 -13.68
C PRO A 172 -8.92 -8.38 -13.95
N ASP A 173 -8.08 -8.37 -14.99
CA ASP A 173 -7.31 -7.21 -15.45
C ASP A 173 -6.30 -6.61 -14.44
N TYR A 174 -6.21 -7.11 -13.20
CA TYR A 174 -5.29 -6.58 -12.17
C TYR A 174 -3.85 -6.52 -12.64
N ASN A 175 -3.31 -7.62 -13.20
CA ASN A 175 -1.91 -7.67 -13.64
C ASN A 175 -1.62 -6.72 -14.79
N GLU A 176 -2.58 -6.49 -15.70
CA GLU A 176 -2.44 -5.52 -16.79
C GLU A 176 -2.34 -4.10 -16.22
N PHE A 177 -3.26 -3.76 -15.32
CA PHE A 177 -3.31 -2.47 -14.64
C PHE A 177 -2.06 -2.23 -13.78
N ALA A 178 -1.64 -3.23 -12.99
CA ALA A 178 -0.43 -3.17 -12.17
C ALA A 178 0.83 -2.99 -13.03
N ASN A 179 0.96 -3.76 -14.11
CA ASN A 179 2.07 -3.62 -15.04
C ASN A 179 2.14 -2.21 -15.68
N GLU A 180 0.99 -1.64 -16.05
CA GLU A 180 0.88 -0.27 -16.58
C GLU A 180 1.44 0.76 -15.58
N LEU A 181 0.96 0.72 -14.33
CA LEU A 181 1.40 1.64 -13.28
C LEU A 181 2.88 1.44 -12.90
N GLY A 182 3.29 0.19 -12.66
CA GLY A 182 4.68 -0.13 -12.30
C GLY A 182 5.67 0.32 -13.38
N THR A 183 5.36 0.05 -14.65
CA THR A 183 6.20 0.49 -15.79
C THR A 183 6.29 2.01 -15.86
N ARG A 184 5.17 2.71 -15.64
CA ARG A 184 5.14 4.18 -15.59
C ARG A 184 6.05 4.70 -14.48
N TRP A 185 5.92 4.19 -13.26
CA TRP A 185 6.68 4.67 -12.11
C TRP A 185 8.18 4.41 -12.26
N MET A 186 8.56 3.25 -12.80
CA MET A 186 9.96 2.97 -13.16
C MET A 186 10.48 4.00 -14.17
N LYS A 187 9.72 4.26 -15.24
CA LYS A 187 10.15 5.14 -16.33
C LYS A 187 10.23 6.62 -15.93
N LEU A 188 9.27 7.11 -15.14
CA LEU A 188 9.18 8.53 -14.80
C LEU A 188 10.02 8.92 -13.59
N TYR A 189 10.14 8.02 -12.62
CA TYR A 189 10.66 8.36 -11.30
C TYR A 189 11.86 7.53 -10.85
N ASN A 190 12.34 6.60 -11.69
CA ASN A 190 13.26 5.56 -11.26
C ASN A 190 12.75 4.85 -9.98
N ALA A 191 11.44 4.63 -9.91
CA ALA A 191 10.79 4.03 -8.75
C ALA A 191 11.27 2.58 -8.54
N ARG A 192 11.25 2.12 -7.29
CA ARG A 192 11.64 0.75 -6.93
C ARG A 192 10.48 0.03 -6.25
N PRO A 193 10.25 -1.26 -6.55
CA PRO A 193 9.17 -1.99 -5.95
C PRO A 193 9.42 -2.20 -4.46
N HIS A 194 8.34 -2.34 -3.69
CA HIS A 194 8.42 -2.85 -2.32
C HIS A 194 8.66 -4.36 -2.36
N TRP A 195 9.76 -4.83 -1.77
CA TRP A 195 10.21 -6.22 -1.91
C TRP A 195 9.21 -7.27 -1.48
N ALA A 196 8.42 -6.99 -0.44
CA ALA A 196 7.42 -7.92 0.10
C ALA A 196 6.07 -7.91 -0.65
N LYS A 197 5.96 -7.17 -1.75
CA LYS A 197 4.72 -7.03 -2.54
C LYS A 197 4.88 -7.69 -3.90
N SER A 198 3.80 -7.76 -4.68
CA SER A 198 3.81 -8.34 -6.02
C SER A 198 4.30 -7.33 -7.06
N TRP A 199 5.49 -7.55 -7.61
CA TRP A 199 6.13 -6.67 -8.60
C TRP A 199 6.76 -7.43 -9.77
N GLU A 200 6.83 -8.76 -9.67
CA GLU A 200 7.55 -9.64 -10.59
C GLU A 200 6.91 -9.68 -11.98
N ASN A 201 5.62 -9.35 -12.07
CA ASN A 201 4.88 -9.27 -13.33
C ASN A 201 5.08 -7.94 -14.06
N VAL A 202 5.76 -6.96 -13.46
CA VAL A 202 6.06 -5.68 -14.10
C VAL A 202 7.12 -5.87 -15.19
N SER A 203 6.85 -5.30 -16.36
CA SER A 203 7.66 -5.47 -17.56
C SER A 203 9.09 -4.99 -17.33
N ASN A 204 10.06 -5.83 -17.73
CA ASN A 204 11.50 -5.57 -17.60
C ASN A 204 12.02 -5.35 -16.17
N ILE A 205 11.22 -5.63 -15.13
CA ILE A 205 11.57 -5.28 -13.74
C ILE A 205 12.91 -5.85 -13.29
N LYS A 206 13.24 -7.11 -13.64
CA LYS A 206 14.51 -7.74 -13.24
C LYS A 206 15.72 -7.03 -13.84
N SER A 207 15.70 -6.76 -15.15
CA SER A 207 16.79 -6.05 -15.84
C SER A 207 16.94 -4.63 -15.30
N TYR A 208 15.82 -3.94 -15.11
CA TYR A 208 15.79 -2.61 -14.51
C TYR A 208 16.40 -2.58 -13.11
N LEU A 209 16.02 -3.51 -12.23
CA LEU A 209 16.56 -3.59 -10.87
C LEU A 209 18.05 -3.95 -10.85
N HIS A 210 18.48 -4.83 -11.76
CA HIS A 210 19.90 -5.14 -11.89
C HIS A 210 20.73 -3.90 -12.20
N GLU A 211 20.25 -3.04 -13.10
CA GLU A 211 20.89 -1.77 -13.46
C GLU A 211 20.84 -0.76 -12.29
N GLN A 212 19.64 -0.50 -11.73
CA GLN A 212 19.44 0.50 -10.67
C GLN A 212 20.18 0.18 -9.37
N LEU A 213 20.36 -1.11 -9.07
CA LEU A 213 20.94 -1.56 -7.81
C LEU A 213 22.35 -2.11 -7.98
N GLN A 214 22.94 -2.10 -9.18
CA GLN A 214 24.20 -2.81 -9.48
C GLN A 214 25.30 -2.58 -8.42
N SER A 215 25.64 -1.31 -8.15
CA SER A 215 26.67 -0.96 -7.18
C SER A 215 26.28 -1.30 -5.73
N LYS A 216 24.99 -1.23 -5.41
CA LYS A 216 24.45 -1.53 -4.07
C LYS A 216 24.44 -3.04 -3.82
N ILE A 217 24.06 -3.83 -4.82
CA ILE A 217 24.12 -5.30 -4.79
C ILE A 217 25.57 -5.75 -4.63
N GLN A 218 26.53 -5.17 -5.35
CA GLN A 218 27.95 -5.52 -5.16
C GLN A 218 28.43 -5.27 -3.72
N ARG A 219 28.06 -4.13 -3.12
CA ARG A 219 28.37 -3.82 -1.73
C ARG A 219 27.67 -4.78 -0.76
N PHE A 220 26.39 -5.08 -1.02
CA PHE A 220 25.62 -6.02 -0.21
C PHE A 220 26.24 -7.42 -0.27
N GLU A 221 26.56 -7.92 -1.46
CA GLU A 221 27.18 -9.23 -1.68
C GLU A 221 28.56 -9.35 -1.04
N ALA A 222 29.36 -8.27 -1.04
CA ALA A 222 30.64 -8.27 -0.34
C ALA A 222 30.47 -8.47 1.17
N VAL A 223 29.41 -7.90 1.76
CA VAL A 223 29.05 -8.11 3.16
C VAL A 223 28.45 -9.50 3.37
N ARG A 224 27.51 -9.93 2.51
CA ARG A 224 26.86 -11.25 2.59
C ARG A 224 27.91 -12.35 2.58
N LYS A 225 28.83 -12.36 1.62
CA LYS A 225 29.91 -13.38 1.50
C LYS A 225 30.82 -13.49 2.72
N LYS A 226 30.97 -12.41 3.50
CA LYS A 226 31.72 -12.46 4.76
C LYS A 226 31.00 -13.32 5.81
N TYR A 227 29.66 -13.27 5.84
CA TYR A 227 28.84 -13.96 6.84
C TYR A 227 28.27 -15.30 6.33
N ASP A 228 28.08 -15.41 5.02
CA ASP A 228 27.59 -16.60 4.33
C ASP A 228 28.42 -16.87 3.05
N PRO A 229 29.61 -17.50 3.19
CA PRO A 229 30.51 -17.73 2.08
C PRO A 229 30.04 -18.86 1.15
N THR A 230 29.10 -19.70 1.58
CA THR A 230 28.70 -20.92 0.85
C THR A 230 27.31 -20.87 0.22
N ASN A 231 26.39 -20.03 0.72
CA ASN A 231 25.17 -19.55 0.06
C ASN A 231 24.34 -18.70 1.00
#